data_AF-A0A0L8G8X3-F1
#
_entry.id   AF-A0A0L8G8X3-F1
#
_cell.length_a   1.000
_cell.length_b   1.000
_cell.length_c   1.000
_cell.angle_alpha   90.00
_cell.angle_beta   90.00
_cell.angle_gamma   90.00
#
_symmetry.space_group_name_H-M   'P 1'
#
loop_
_entity.id
_entity.type
_entity.pdbx_description
1 polymer ?
#
loop_
_entity_poly.entity_id
_entity_poly.type
_entity_poly.pdbx_seq_one_letter_code
_entity_poly.pdbx_strand_id
1 'polypeptide(L)'
;MIYLESFGNFFPSFEKEEIEKIFKQHHYGNVERIWVTPGLLLASTDGDQVLHPICTHSAASSSSSVHWSLHIQTESTVLDVLINANPCNPALATIIYVVEESGHVQCWQQSNTTYVWKMVYRLHLANSHVDVLTPSDPLTSSDLTSTRVTSACLLPEHHLLYWCEQQQRQGTNRNRNTIYKLQLPGSTIEDSSSQKMPIERQTILQNCPPCSLYNLSCSILIIPDEM
;
A
#
# COMPACT_ATOMS: atom_id res chain seq x y z
N MET A 1 -6.21 8.45 -18.58
CA MET A 1 -7.40 7.59 -18.36
C MET A 1 -7.34 7.20 -16.90
N ILE A 2 -8.31 7.62 -16.08
CA ILE A 2 -8.31 7.34 -14.65
C ILE A 2 -8.85 5.92 -14.44
N TYR A 3 -8.04 5.03 -13.89
CA TYR A 3 -8.47 3.71 -13.46
C TYR A 3 -9.05 3.83 -12.04
N LEU A 4 -10.32 3.45 -11.88
CA LEU A 4 -11.00 3.39 -10.59
C LEU A 4 -11.09 1.91 -10.19
N GLU A 5 -10.29 1.49 -9.21
CA GLU A 5 -10.48 0.19 -8.58
C GLU A 5 -11.55 0.33 -7.48
N SER A 6 -12.74 -0.20 -7.75
CA SER A 6 -13.84 -0.20 -6.78
C SER A 6 -13.70 -1.38 -5.81
N PHE A 7 -13.49 -1.12 -4.53
CA PHE A 7 -13.60 -2.13 -3.49
C PHE A 7 -14.97 -2.04 -2.81
N GLY A 8 -15.83 -3.03 -3.06
CA GLY A 8 -17.00 -3.32 -2.23
C GLY A 8 -18.30 -2.57 -2.57
N ASN A 9 -19.36 -3.34 -2.82
CA ASN A 9 -20.73 -2.83 -2.95
C ASN A 9 -21.31 -2.50 -1.58
N PHE A 10 -21.08 -1.32 -1.00
CA PHE A 10 -21.96 -0.79 0.06
C PHE A 10 -21.64 0.71 0.33
N PHE A 11 -22.60 1.58 -0.02
CA PHE A 11 -22.73 3.02 0.35
C PHE A 11 -21.97 4.05 -0.49
N PRO A 12 -22.49 5.31 -0.47
CA PRO A 12 -22.90 6.02 -1.67
C PRO A 12 -21.77 6.02 -2.70
N SER A 13 -22.04 5.42 -3.86
CA SER A 13 -21.12 5.41 -4.97
C SER A 13 -20.70 6.86 -5.25
N PHE A 14 -19.44 7.19 -5.02
CA PHE A 14 -18.89 8.40 -5.61
C PHE A 14 -19.12 8.28 -7.11
N GLU A 15 -19.98 9.14 -7.65
CA GLU A 15 -20.14 9.20 -9.09
C GLU A 15 -18.79 9.69 -9.65
N LYS A 16 -18.31 9.03 -10.69
CA LYS A 16 -17.04 9.35 -11.35
C LYS A 16 -16.89 10.86 -11.62
N GLU A 17 -18.01 11.52 -11.91
CA GLU A 17 -18.10 12.96 -12.16
C GLU A 17 -17.73 13.81 -10.94
N GLU A 18 -18.08 13.40 -9.72
CA GLU A 18 -17.70 14.09 -8.48
C GLU A 18 -16.20 13.97 -8.20
N ILE A 19 -15.65 12.76 -8.39
CA ILE A 19 -14.21 12.49 -8.26
C ILE A 19 -13.44 13.37 -9.27
N GLU A 20 -13.84 13.34 -10.55
CA GLU A 20 -13.22 14.16 -11.58
C GLU A 20 -13.33 15.67 -11.29
N LYS A 21 -14.46 16.13 -10.73
CA LYS A 21 -14.66 17.53 -10.37
C LYS A 21 -13.70 17.95 -9.26
N ILE A 22 -13.50 17.12 -8.23
CA ILE A 22 -12.52 17.35 -7.16
C ILE A 22 -11.12 17.50 -7.76
N PHE A 23 -10.68 16.57 -8.62
CA PHE A 23 -9.34 16.65 -9.22
C PHE A 23 -9.16 17.85 -10.17
N LYS A 24 -10.18 18.18 -10.97
CA LYS A 24 -10.16 19.35 -11.87
C LYS A 24 -10.10 20.68 -11.12
N GLN A 25 -10.73 20.77 -9.95
CA GLN A 25 -10.77 22.00 -9.14
C GLN A 25 -9.45 22.30 -8.42
N HIS A 26 -8.61 21.29 -8.20
CA HIS A 26 -7.46 21.41 -7.31
C HIS A 26 -6.09 21.28 -7.99
N HIS A 27 -6.05 21.26 -9.32
CA HIS A 27 -4.81 21.31 -10.12
C HIS A 27 -3.75 20.28 -9.71
N TYR A 28 -4.14 19.06 -9.32
CA TYR A 28 -3.26 17.98 -8.85
C TYR A 28 -2.39 17.34 -9.95
N GLY A 29 -1.93 18.10 -10.96
CA GLY A 29 -1.17 17.53 -12.06
C GLY A 29 -1.92 16.37 -12.76
N ASN A 30 -1.17 15.39 -13.26
CA ASN A 30 -1.72 14.20 -13.89
C ASN A 30 -1.91 13.09 -12.84
N VAL A 31 -3.15 12.77 -12.48
CA VAL A 31 -3.46 11.72 -11.50
C VAL A 31 -3.17 10.33 -12.11
N GLU A 32 -2.33 9.54 -11.46
CA GLU A 32 -1.96 8.19 -11.92
C GLU A 32 -2.92 7.14 -11.36
N ARG A 33 -3.13 7.15 -10.03
CA ARG A 33 -3.95 6.15 -9.32
C ARG A 33 -4.83 6.82 -8.27
N ILE A 34 -5.99 6.22 -8.02
CA ILE A 34 -6.96 6.65 -7.03
C ILE A 34 -7.41 5.44 -6.22
N TRP A 35 -7.37 5.57 -4.90
CA TRP A 35 -7.95 4.62 -3.96
C TRP A 35 -9.15 5.25 -3.26
N VAL A 36 -10.23 4.49 -3.17
CA VAL A 36 -11.52 4.95 -2.63
C VAL A 36 -11.91 4.07 -1.45
N THR A 37 -12.22 4.71 -0.32
CA THR A 37 -12.86 4.08 0.84
C THR A 37 -13.96 5.01 1.36
N PRO A 38 -14.96 4.52 2.11
CA PRO A 38 -15.98 5.41 2.67
C PRO A 38 -15.35 6.58 3.43
N GLY A 39 -15.66 7.81 3.00
CA GLY A 39 -15.20 9.04 3.65
C GLY A 39 -13.83 9.58 3.23
N LEU A 40 -13.07 8.84 2.41
CA LEU A 40 -11.69 9.19 2.06
C LEU A 40 -11.37 8.76 0.62
N LEU A 41 -10.84 9.72 -0.13
CA LEU A 41 -10.20 9.49 -1.43
C LEU A 41 -8.70 9.70 -1.25
N LEU A 42 -7.89 8.82 -1.84
CA LEU A 42 -6.44 8.98 -1.91
C LEU A 42 -6.04 8.99 -3.37
N ALA A 43 -5.15 9.89 -3.76
CA ALA A 43 -4.63 9.93 -5.12
C ALA A 43 -3.14 10.13 -5.17
N SER A 44 -2.48 9.41 -6.07
CA SER A 44 -1.09 9.67 -6.45
C SER A 44 -1.05 10.41 -7.79
N THR A 45 -0.05 11.25 -7.96
CA THR A 45 0.13 12.08 -9.15
C THR A 45 1.45 11.74 -9.82
N ASP A 46 1.45 11.69 -11.15
CA ASP A 46 2.62 11.37 -11.95
C ASP A 46 3.69 12.45 -11.77
N GLY A 47 4.89 12.01 -11.40
CA GLY A 47 6.06 12.88 -11.16
C GLY A 47 6.21 13.38 -9.72
N ASP A 48 5.16 13.33 -8.90
CA ASP A 48 5.25 13.71 -7.49
C ASP A 48 5.23 12.45 -6.62
N GLN A 49 6.28 12.27 -5.82
CA GLN A 49 6.33 11.24 -4.77
C GLN A 49 5.42 11.67 -3.60
N VAL A 50 4.14 11.87 -3.92
CA VAL A 50 3.14 12.48 -3.05
C VAL A 50 1.82 11.74 -3.20
N LEU A 51 1.25 11.38 -2.05
CA LEU A 51 -0.11 10.88 -1.93
C LEU A 51 -0.99 11.98 -1.33
N HIS A 52 -2.11 12.24 -1.99
CA HIS A 52 -3.08 13.28 -1.66
C HIS A 52 -4.31 12.68 -0.97
N PRO A 53 -4.40 12.76 0.37
CA PRO A 53 -5.61 12.41 1.08
C PRO A 53 -6.67 13.52 1.00
N ILE A 54 -7.85 13.15 0.52
CA ILE A 54 -9.00 14.03 0.33
C ILE A 54 -10.16 13.46 1.15
N CYS A 55 -10.44 14.13 2.27
CA CYS A 55 -11.58 13.76 3.12
C CYS A 55 -12.88 14.26 2.49
N THR A 56 -13.85 13.37 2.33
CA THR A 56 -15.11 13.68 1.63
C THR A 56 -16.28 13.89 2.59
N HIS A 57 -16.08 13.64 3.89
CA HIS A 57 -17.05 14.04 4.90
C HIS A 57 -17.09 15.56 5.01
N SER A 58 -18.22 16.16 4.62
CA SER A 58 -18.58 17.50 5.05
C SER A 58 -18.48 17.51 6.57
N ALA A 59 -17.48 18.19 7.12
CA ALA A 59 -17.58 18.67 8.49
C ALA A 59 -18.95 19.35 8.58
N ALA A 60 -19.81 18.82 9.46
CA ALA A 60 -21.13 19.39 9.66
C ALA A 60 -20.93 20.89 9.93
N SER A 61 -21.65 21.73 9.18
CA SER A 61 -21.65 23.20 9.28
C SER A 61 -20.39 23.94 8.80
N SER A 62 -20.18 24.00 7.49
CA SER A 62 -20.11 25.27 6.76
C SER A 62 -19.71 25.01 5.32
N SER A 63 -20.38 25.70 4.41
CA SER A 63 -19.92 25.86 3.03
C SER A 63 -18.46 26.31 3.02
N SER A 64 -17.59 25.57 2.31
CA SER A 64 -16.26 25.99 1.85
C SER A 64 -14.98 25.61 2.60
N SER A 65 -14.86 24.41 3.18
CA SER A 65 -13.51 23.87 3.43
C SER A 65 -13.43 22.36 3.35
N VAL A 66 -13.04 21.85 2.17
CA VAL A 66 -12.26 20.60 2.13
C VAL A 66 -11.02 20.87 2.99
N HIS A 67 -10.98 20.27 4.18
CA HIS A 67 -9.81 20.39 5.04
C HIS A 67 -8.69 19.55 4.41
N TRP A 68 -7.75 20.23 3.78
CA TRP A 68 -6.54 19.65 3.21
C TRP A 68 -5.74 19.00 4.32
N SER A 69 -5.82 17.68 4.43
CA SER A 69 -4.91 16.94 5.29
C SER A 69 -3.55 16.86 4.60
N LEU A 70 -2.49 17.15 5.35
CA LEU A 70 -1.08 17.14 4.97
C LEU A 70 -0.77 16.09 3.88
N HIS A 71 -0.09 16.52 2.81
CA HIS A 71 0.42 15.62 1.77
C HIS A 71 1.31 14.53 2.39
N ILE A 72 1.11 13.29 1.98
CA ILE A 72 1.96 12.16 2.40
C ILE A 72 3.10 12.06 1.39
N GLN A 73 4.32 12.32 1.84
CA GLN A 73 5.52 12.27 1.00
C GLN A 73 6.06 10.83 0.94
N THR A 74 6.28 10.33 -0.26
CA THR A 74 6.86 9.00 -0.53
C THR A 74 8.29 9.13 -1.06
N GLU A 75 9.03 8.03 -1.11
CA GLU A 75 10.41 8.04 -1.63
C GLU A 75 10.51 7.47 -3.06
N SER A 76 9.47 6.78 -3.47
CA SER A 76 9.31 6.13 -4.76
C SER A 76 7.85 6.16 -5.19
N THR A 77 7.59 5.64 -6.39
CA THR A 77 6.25 5.49 -6.96
C THR A 77 5.41 4.64 -6.02
N VAL A 78 4.21 5.14 -5.72
CA VAL A 78 3.21 4.41 -4.93
C VAL A 78 2.71 3.25 -5.79
N LEU A 79 2.98 2.04 -5.33
CA LEU A 79 2.44 0.81 -5.92
C LEU A 79 0.97 0.64 -5.52
N ASP A 80 0.69 0.70 -4.22
CA ASP A 80 -0.65 0.45 -3.70
C ASP A 80 -0.88 1.16 -2.35
N VAL A 81 -2.15 1.39 -2.01
CA VAL A 81 -2.56 1.87 -0.70
C VAL A 81 -3.55 0.90 -0.08
N LEU A 82 -3.06 0.16 0.91
CA LEU A 82 -3.82 -0.86 1.60
C LEU A 82 -4.55 -0.22 2.78
N ILE A 83 -5.88 -0.17 2.71
CA ILE A 83 -6.70 0.54 3.68
C ILE A 83 -7.19 -0.45 4.75
N ASN A 84 -6.82 -0.18 6.00
CA ASN A 84 -7.38 -0.84 7.17
C ASN A 84 -8.37 0.11 7.84
N ALA A 85 -9.54 0.25 7.22
CA ALA A 85 -10.70 0.90 7.82
C ALA A 85 -11.57 -0.19 8.44
N ASN A 86 -12.00 -0.04 9.70
CA ASN A 86 -13.03 -0.90 10.26
C ASN A 86 -14.39 -0.31 9.87
N PRO A 87 -15.09 -0.86 8.85
CA PRO A 87 -16.37 -0.31 8.40
C PRO A 87 -17.45 -0.39 9.50
N CYS A 88 -17.27 -1.28 10.48
CA CYS A 88 -18.22 -1.50 11.57
C CYS A 88 -17.98 -0.59 12.79
N ASN A 89 -16.85 0.14 12.85
CA ASN A 89 -16.57 1.06 13.94
C ASN A 89 -15.87 2.34 13.45
N PRO A 90 -16.65 3.35 13.01
CA PRO A 90 -16.10 4.64 12.58
C PRO A 90 -15.44 5.44 13.72
N ALA A 91 -15.50 4.97 14.97
CA ALA A 91 -14.75 5.56 16.07
C ALA A 91 -13.28 5.07 16.15
N LEU A 92 -12.89 4.09 15.32
CA LEU A 92 -11.49 3.67 15.19
C LEU A 92 -10.78 4.51 14.13
N ALA A 93 -9.53 4.86 14.42
CA ALA A 93 -8.68 5.60 13.50
C ALA A 93 -8.49 4.86 12.17
N THR A 94 -8.64 5.59 11.06
CA THR A 94 -8.33 5.04 9.73
C THR A 94 -6.82 4.83 9.64
N ILE A 95 -6.40 3.60 9.37
CA ILE A 95 -5.00 3.24 9.13
C ILE A 95 -4.85 2.89 7.65
N ILE A 96 -3.82 3.44 7.02
CA ILE A 96 -3.45 3.11 5.65
C ILE A 96 -1.99 2.66 5.59
N TYR A 97 -1.70 1.74 4.69
CA TYR A 97 -0.34 1.33 4.36
C TYR A 97 -0.04 1.75 2.93
N VAL A 98 0.87 2.71 2.79
CA VAL A 98 1.36 3.15 1.48
C VAL A 98 2.51 2.25 1.10
N VAL A 99 2.31 1.42 0.07
CA VAL A 99 3.30 0.48 -0.46
C VAL A 99 3.96 1.12 -1.66
N GLU A 100 5.29 1.20 -1.65
CA GLU A 100 6.09 1.77 -2.72
C GLU A 100 6.77 0.65 -3.54
N GLU A 101 7.00 0.87 -4.83
CA GLU A 101 7.69 -0.12 -5.70
C GLU A 101 9.10 -0.46 -5.20
N SER A 102 9.75 0.51 -4.54
CA SER A 102 11.05 0.33 -3.87
C SER A 102 11.04 -0.71 -2.76
N GLY A 103 9.86 -1.14 -2.30
CA GLY A 103 9.68 -2.04 -1.18
C GLY A 103 9.54 -1.33 0.16
N HIS A 104 9.54 0.00 0.21
CA HIS A 104 9.14 0.72 1.41
C HIS A 104 7.63 0.63 1.62
N VAL A 105 7.25 0.45 2.88
CA VAL A 105 5.86 0.54 3.33
C VAL A 105 5.77 1.53 4.46
N GLN A 106 4.93 2.54 4.29
CA GLN A 106 4.65 3.55 5.31
C GLN A 106 3.27 3.29 5.92
N CYS A 107 3.21 3.12 7.23
CA CYS A 107 1.96 3.04 7.97
C CYS A 107 1.57 4.43 8.45
N TRP A 108 0.38 4.88 8.04
CA TRP A 108 -0.18 6.17 8.41
C TRP A 108 -1.51 5.98 9.13
N GLN A 109 -1.74 6.81 10.13
CA GLN A 109 -2.97 6.82 10.91
C GLN A 109 -3.59 8.22 10.87
N GLN A 110 -4.88 8.28 10.59
CA GLN A 110 -5.64 9.51 10.66
C GLN A 110 -6.18 9.74 12.08
N SER A 111 -5.98 10.95 12.60
CA SER A 111 -6.64 11.39 13.82
C SER A 111 -8.15 11.56 13.62
N ASN A 112 -8.95 10.94 14.47
CA ASN A 112 -10.42 11.02 14.41
C ASN A 112 -10.97 12.42 14.74
N THR A 113 -10.19 13.26 15.43
CA THR A 113 -10.64 14.58 15.88
C THR A 113 -10.12 15.70 15.00
N THR A 114 -8.89 15.57 14.51
CA THR A 114 -8.21 16.63 13.74
C THR A 114 -8.10 16.33 12.26
N TYR A 115 -8.44 15.11 11.81
CA TYR A 115 -8.27 14.64 10.43
C TYR A 115 -6.83 14.73 9.89
N VAL A 116 -5.86 14.93 10.78
CA VAL A 116 -4.43 14.99 10.46
C VAL A 116 -3.88 13.58 10.36
N TRP A 117 -3.07 13.33 9.33
CA TRP A 117 -2.33 12.09 9.15
C TRP A 117 -1.00 12.13 9.90
N LYS A 118 -0.69 11.04 10.60
CA LYS A 118 0.59 10.84 11.27
C LYS A 118 1.21 9.54 10.78
N MET A 119 2.48 9.59 10.38
CA MET A 119 3.25 8.38 10.11
C MET A 119 3.49 7.66 11.43
N VAL A 120 3.03 6.42 11.52
CA VAL A 120 3.18 5.59 12.71
C VAL A 120 4.51 4.85 12.68
N TYR A 121 4.79 4.20 11.55
CA TYR A 121 6.05 3.51 11.31
C TYR A 121 6.32 3.37 9.81
N ARG A 122 7.55 2.98 9.51
CA ARG A 122 7.98 2.61 8.17
C ARG A 122 8.76 1.29 8.25
N LEU A 123 8.57 0.45 7.25
CA LEU A 123 9.32 -0.79 7.07
C LEU A 123 9.82 -0.91 5.63
N HIS A 124 10.83 -1.75 5.43
CA HIS A 124 11.38 -2.05 4.12
C HIS A 124 11.23 -3.56 3.88
N LEU A 125 10.39 -3.91 2.90
CA LEU A 125 10.06 -5.28 2.50
C LEU A 125 11.14 -5.89 1.61
N ALA A 126 11.66 -5.09 0.68
CA ALA A 126 12.74 -5.47 -0.22
C ALA A 126 14.08 -5.50 0.55
N ASN A 127 15.07 -6.25 0.07
CA ASN A 127 16.36 -6.42 0.75
C ASN A 127 16.35 -7.10 2.13
N SER A 128 15.85 -8.33 2.21
CA SER A 128 16.47 -9.29 3.12
C SER A 128 17.11 -10.39 2.28
N HIS A 129 18.44 -10.35 2.22
CA HIS A 129 19.29 -11.46 1.78
C HIS A 129 18.68 -12.77 2.29
N VAL A 130 18.06 -13.53 1.39
CA VAL A 130 17.96 -14.97 1.59
C VAL A 130 19.15 -15.51 0.85
N ASP A 131 20.16 -15.91 1.60
CA ASP A 131 21.09 -16.93 1.13
C ASP A 131 20.25 -18.17 0.83
N VAL A 132 19.67 -18.22 -0.38
CA VAL A 132 19.07 -19.44 -0.89
C VAL A 132 20.26 -20.34 -1.20
N LEU A 133 20.65 -21.13 -0.22
CA LEU A 133 21.42 -22.35 -0.43
C LEU A 133 20.55 -23.30 -1.26
N THR A 134 20.44 -23.04 -2.56
CA THR A 134 20.17 -24.10 -3.51
C THR A 134 21.33 -25.10 -3.38
N PRO A 135 21.09 -26.43 -3.27
CA PRO A 135 22.15 -27.43 -3.14
C PRO A 135 23.10 -27.54 -4.35
N SER A 136 23.07 -26.60 -5.29
CA SER A 136 23.80 -26.67 -6.56
C SER A 136 24.50 -25.39 -6.99
N ASP A 137 24.39 -24.26 -6.28
CA ASP A 137 25.20 -23.07 -6.59
C ASP A 137 25.32 -22.17 -5.35
N PRO A 138 26.53 -21.91 -4.83
CA PRO A 138 26.75 -20.93 -3.78
C PRO A 138 26.57 -19.53 -4.39
N LEU A 139 25.48 -18.86 -4.02
CA LEU A 139 25.27 -17.46 -4.39
C LEU A 139 26.16 -16.59 -3.51
N THR A 140 27.11 -15.89 -4.11
CA THR A 140 27.74 -14.73 -3.48
C THR A 140 26.78 -13.55 -3.57
N SER A 141 26.80 -12.69 -2.55
CA SER A 141 25.98 -11.47 -2.42
C SER A 141 26.12 -10.46 -3.57
N SER A 142 26.98 -10.72 -4.57
CA SER A 142 27.29 -9.89 -5.73
C SER A 142 26.29 -9.97 -6.88
N ASP A 143 25.37 -10.94 -6.90
CA ASP A 143 24.66 -11.31 -8.14
C ASP A 143 23.22 -10.74 -8.26
N LEU A 144 22.72 -10.02 -7.24
CA LEU A 144 21.41 -9.37 -7.22
C LEU A 144 21.55 -7.87 -7.53
N THR A 145 20.98 -7.41 -8.64
CA THR A 145 21.12 -6.00 -9.08
C THR A 145 19.93 -5.13 -8.74
N SER A 146 18.72 -5.71 -8.67
CA SER A 146 17.51 -4.96 -8.37
C SER A 146 16.46 -5.86 -7.77
N THR A 147 15.81 -5.36 -6.72
CA THR A 147 14.63 -5.93 -6.09
C THR A 147 13.53 -4.88 -6.10
N ARG A 148 12.29 -5.30 -6.39
CA ARG A 148 11.12 -4.42 -6.33
C ARG A 148 9.88 -5.19 -5.90
N VAL A 149 8.92 -4.50 -5.32
CA VAL A 149 7.60 -5.06 -5.03
C VAL A 149 6.72 -4.85 -6.26
N THR A 150 6.08 -5.92 -6.73
CA THR A 150 5.23 -5.88 -7.93
C THR A 150 3.75 -5.97 -7.61
N SER A 151 3.40 -6.55 -6.46
CA SER A 151 2.03 -6.62 -5.97
C SER A 151 2.05 -6.77 -4.45
N ALA A 152 1.06 -6.20 -3.78
CA ALA A 152 0.87 -6.36 -2.34
C ALA A 152 -0.62 -6.44 -2.03
N CYS A 153 -0.99 -7.13 -0.95
CA CYS A 153 -2.34 -7.08 -0.42
C CYS A 153 -2.33 -7.19 1.10
N LEU A 154 -3.32 -6.56 1.73
CA LEU A 154 -3.54 -6.64 3.17
C LEU A 154 -4.74 -7.54 3.42
N LEU A 155 -4.61 -8.45 4.39
CA LEU A 155 -5.72 -9.17 5.00
C LEU A 155 -6.02 -8.49 6.35
N PRO A 156 -6.98 -7.55 6.41
CA PRO A 156 -7.09 -6.58 7.51
C PRO A 156 -7.46 -7.23 8.84
N GLU A 157 -8.37 -8.21 8.83
CA GLU A 157 -8.83 -8.91 10.04
C GLU A 157 -7.70 -9.64 10.79
N HIS A 158 -6.66 -10.03 10.06
CA HIS A 158 -5.50 -10.72 10.61
C HIS A 158 -4.26 -9.82 10.72
N HIS A 159 -4.35 -8.55 10.30
CA HIS A 159 -3.20 -7.66 10.17
C HIS A 159 -2.03 -8.30 9.41
N LEU A 160 -2.32 -9.07 8.35
CA LEU A 160 -1.33 -9.78 7.57
C LEU A 160 -1.08 -9.04 6.25
N LEU A 161 0.18 -8.73 5.99
CA LEU A 161 0.64 -8.19 4.72
C LEU A 161 1.24 -9.31 3.87
N TYR A 162 0.80 -9.40 2.63
CA TYR A 162 1.38 -10.26 1.61
C TYR A 162 1.94 -9.40 0.49
N TRP A 163 3.07 -9.81 -0.08
CA TRP A 163 3.64 -9.14 -1.24
C TRP A 163 4.39 -10.09 -2.15
N CYS A 164 4.42 -9.73 -3.43
CA CYS A 164 5.25 -10.37 -4.44
C CYS A 164 6.48 -9.48 -4.66
N GLU A 165 7.66 -10.04 -4.40
CA GLU A 165 8.96 -9.42 -4.65
C GLU A 165 9.57 -10.01 -5.93
N GLN A 166 9.92 -9.13 -6.87
CA GLN A 166 10.66 -9.49 -8.07
C GLN A 166 12.15 -9.21 -7.88
N GLN A 167 12.97 -10.22 -8.08
CA GLN A 167 14.42 -10.16 -8.02
C GLN A 167 15.02 -10.38 -9.42
N GLN A 168 15.88 -9.46 -9.84
CA GLN A 168 16.62 -9.58 -11.09
C GLN A 168 18.10 -9.86 -10.81
N ARG A 169 18.63 -10.93 -11.43
CA ARG A 169 20.06 -11.27 -11.34
C ARG A 169 20.87 -10.63 -12.44
N GLN A 170 22.08 -10.21 -12.10
CA GLN A 170 23.04 -9.66 -13.07
C GLN A 170 23.31 -10.66 -14.20
N GLY A 171 23.30 -10.17 -15.45
CA GLY A 171 23.61 -10.99 -16.62
C GLY A 171 22.53 -11.99 -17.04
N THR A 172 21.37 -12.01 -16.39
CA THR A 172 20.23 -12.82 -16.83
C THR A 172 18.99 -11.96 -17.07
N ASN A 173 18.24 -12.24 -18.14
CA ASN A 173 16.91 -11.67 -18.37
C ASN A 173 15.81 -12.40 -17.59
N ARG A 174 16.18 -13.21 -16.59
CA ARG A 174 15.24 -14.04 -15.83
C ARG A 174 14.93 -13.37 -14.50
N ASN A 175 13.69 -12.91 -14.37
CA ASN A 175 13.14 -12.44 -13.11
C ASN A 175 12.73 -13.64 -12.24
N ARG A 176 13.01 -13.56 -10.94
CA ARG A 176 12.49 -14.50 -9.94
C ARG A 176 11.50 -13.77 -9.07
N ASN A 177 10.27 -14.27 -9.01
CA ASN A 177 9.26 -13.72 -8.11
C ASN A 177 9.11 -14.63 -6.89
N THR A 178 8.95 -14.02 -5.72
CA THR A 178 8.73 -14.73 -4.46
C THR A 178 7.61 -14.03 -3.70
N ILE A 179 6.65 -14.82 -3.20
CA ILE A 179 5.55 -14.33 -2.39
C ILE A 179 5.92 -14.50 -0.92
N TYR A 180 5.81 -13.41 -0.18
CA TYR A 180 6.08 -13.35 1.24
C TYR A 180 4.83 -12.96 2.03
N LYS A 181 4.90 -13.25 3.33
CA LYS A 181 3.89 -12.91 4.32
C LYS A 181 4.58 -12.28 5.53
N LEU A 182 3.93 -11.28 6.10
CA LEU A 182 4.35 -10.63 7.33
C LEU A 182 3.15 -10.31 8.24
N GLN A 183 3.31 -10.55 9.53
CA GLN A 183 2.40 -10.04 10.56
C GLN A 183 2.75 -8.59 10.88
N LEU A 184 1.80 -7.68 10.64
CA LEU A 184 1.92 -6.29 11.04
C LEU A 184 1.54 -6.15 12.52
N PRO A 185 2.13 -5.17 13.23
CA PRO A 185 1.60 -4.75 14.52
C PRO A 185 0.15 -4.27 14.29
N GLY A 186 -0.77 -4.85 15.06
CA GLY A 186 -2.20 -4.49 15.01
C GLY A 186 -2.43 -3.02 15.36
N SER A 187 -3.67 -2.55 15.21
CA SER A 187 -4.08 -1.15 15.32
C SER A 187 -3.89 -0.47 16.68
N THR A 188 -3.41 -1.18 17.70
CA THR A 188 -3.05 -0.63 19.02
C THR A 188 -1.61 -0.15 19.04
N ILE A 189 -1.25 0.75 18.13
CA ILE A 189 0.10 1.32 18.09
C ILE A 189 0.08 2.57 18.98
N GLU A 190 0.24 2.34 20.28
CA GLU A 190 0.59 3.41 21.19
C GLU A 190 1.97 3.95 20.80
N ASP A 191 2.10 5.28 20.80
CA ASP A 191 3.28 6.06 20.39
C ASP A 191 4.63 5.42 20.80
N SER A 192 5.18 4.54 19.97
CA SER A 192 6.49 3.95 20.20
C SER A 192 7.42 4.27 19.03
N SER A 193 8.02 5.45 19.09
CA SER A 193 8.99 5.99 18.12
C SER A 193 10.32 5.21 18.03
N SER A 194 10.38 3.97 18.53
CA SER A 194 11.66 3.25 18.67
C SER A 194 11.58 1.72 18.69
N GLN A 195 10.44 1.08 18.40
CA GLN A 195 10.43 -0.38 18.30
C GLN A 195 11.05 -0.85 16.97
N LYS A 196 12.30 -1.32 17.03
CA LYS A 196 12.79 -2.34 16.09
C LYS A 196 11.99 -3.61 16.33
N MET A 197 10.84 -3.74 15.69
CA MET A 197 10.09 -4.99 15.76
C MET A 197 10.87 -6.09 15.02
N PRO A 198 11.05 -7.28 15.62
CA PRO A 198 11.51 -8.45 14.89
C PRO A 198 10.39 -8.88 13.95
N ILE A 199 10.43 -8.33 12.74
CA ILE A 199 9.50 -8.57 11.64
C ILE A 199 9.94 -9.89 10.99
N GLU A 200 9.39 -11.01 11.46
CA GLU A 200 9.69 -12.32 10.90
C GLU A 200 8.91 -12.52 9.59
N ARG A 201 9.60 -12.32 8.46
CA ARG A 201 9.07 -12.59 7.13
C ARG A 201 8.96 -14.09 6.88
N GLN A 202 7.80 -14.55 6.46
CA GLN A 202 7.56 -15.92 6.03
C GLN A 202 7.50 -16.01 4.51
N THR A 203 8.13 -17.05 3.94
CA THR A 203 8.04 -17.31 2.50
C THR A 203 6.85 -18.21 2.21
N ILE A 204 5.98 -17.80 1.31
CA ILE A 204 4.78 -18.54 0.91
C ILE A 204 5.01 -19.32 -0.38
N LEU A 205 5.65 -18.68 -1.37
CA LEU A 205 5.91 -19.28 -2.68
C LEU A 205 7.22 -18.72 -3.24
N GLN A 206 8.09 -19.58 -3.79
CA GLN A 206 9.38 -19.18 -4.39
C GLN A 206 9.42 -19.48 -5.88
N ASN A 207 10.16 -18.65 -6.63
CA ASN A 207 10.38 -18.79 -8.07
C ASN A 207 9.08 -18.93 -8.88
N CYS A 208 8.03 -18.20 -8.49
CA CYS A 208 6.76 -18.21 -9.20
C CYS A 208 6.79 -17.28 -10.43
N PRO A 209 5.86 -17.47 -11.38
CA PRO A 209 5.56 -16.45 -12.38
C PRO A 209 5.24 -15.09 -11.73
N PRO A 210 5.30 -13.99 -12.48
CA PRO A 210 4.71 -12.74 -12.04
C PRO A 210 3.27 -12.97 -11.61
N CYS A 211 2.84 -12.35 -10.53
CA CYS A 211 1.51 -12.57 -10.00
C CYS A 211 0.97 -11.33 -9.29
N SER A 212 -0.34 -11.20 -9.39
CA SER A 212 -1.16 -10.23 -8.69
C SER A 212 -1.79 -10.87 -7.46
N LEU A 213 -1.73 -10.18 -6.33
CA LEU A 213 -2.27 -10.61 -5.04
C LEU A 213 -3.54 -9.84 -4.73
N TYR A 214 -4.60 -10.57 -4.37
CA TYR A 214 -5.88 -9.99 -3.98
C TYR A 214 -6.30 -10.49 -2.60
N ASN A 215 -6.87 -9.58 -1.81
CA ASN A 215 -7.46 -9.93 -0.52
C ASN A 215 -8.83 -10.61 -0.72
N LEU A 216 -9.08 -11.71 0.01
CA LEU A 216 -10.40 -12.33 0.19
C LEU A 216 -10.78 -12.23 1.68
N SER A 217 -12.02 -12.54 2.04
CA SER A 217 -12.49 -12.39 3.44
C SER A 217 -11.60 -13.07 4.49
N CYS A 218 -11.02 -14.24 4.19
CA CYS A 218 -10.19 -14.99 5.13
C CYS A 218 -8.90 -15.57 4.52
N SER A 219 -8.54 -15.12 3.31
CA SER A 219 -7.39 -15.67 2.58
C SER A 219 -6.89 -14.68 1.54
N ILE A 220 -5.88 -15.07 0.78
CA ILE A 220 -5.41 -14.33 -0.39
C ILE A 220 -5.65 -15.14 -1.66
N LEU A 221 -5.94 -14.45 -2.75
CA LEU A 221 -5.96 -15.01 -4.08
C LEU A 221 -4.66 -14.62 -4.80
N ILE A 222 -3.98 -15.60 -5.38
CA ILE A 222 -2.75 -15.41 -6.16
C ILE A 222 -3.10 -15.70 -7.63
N ILE A 223 -3.03 -14.69 -8.48
CA ILE A 223 -3.31 -14.81 -9.91
C ILE A 223 -1.99 -14.63 -10.67
N PRO A 224 -1.49 -15.64 -11.40
CA PRO A 224 -0.37 -15.46 -12.31
C PRO A 224 -0.71 -14.44 -13.40
N ASP A 225 0.18 -13.49 -13.64
CA ASP A 225 -0.01 -12.52 -14.72
C ASP A 225 0.30 -13.20 -16.06
N GLU A 226 -0.49 -12.93 -17.10
CA GLU A 226 -0.21 -13.42 -18.45
C GLU A 226 1.05 -12.73 -19.00
N MET A 227 1.98 -13.53 -19.55
CA MET A 227 3.23 -13.05 -20.18
C MET A 227 3.02 -12.62 -21.63
#